data_AF-A0A329UV26-F1
#
_entry.id   AF-A0A329UV26-F1
#
_cell.length_a   1.000
_cell.length_b   1.000
_cell.length_c   1.000
_cell.angle_alpha   90.00
_cell.angle_beta   90.00
_cell.angle_gamma   90.00
#
_symmetry.space_group_name_H-M   'P 1'
#
loop_
_entity.id
_entity.type
_entity.pdbx_description
1 polymer ?
#
loop_
_entity_poly.entity_id
_entity_poly.type
_entity_poly.pdbx_seq_one_letter_code
_entity_poly.pdbx_strand_id
1 'polypeptide(L)'
;MICCPFHADRNPSMKVDFRFHCFGCGADGDVIDFTAKLFQLSLRQAAEKLAADFGLSATDNFQPLPCKPVEKPLSPKEQFYKILCGYRSLLANWRMAYAPKNPEASLHPCFVASLHYADRVQYLLDILLRGSPNEKQQLLNGKEVTALGKAIERCKETEDAA
;
A
#
# COMPACT_ATOMS: atom_id res chain seq x y z
N MET A 1 -9.71 2.79 -26.74
CA MET A 1 -8.97 4.06 -26.86
C MET A 1 -9.79 5.00 -27.72
N ILE A 2 -9.74 6.30 -27.45
CA ILE A 2 -10.48 7.34 -28.17
C ILE A 2 -9.51 8.45 -28.60
N CYS A 3 -9.90 9.27 -29.58
CA CYS A 3 -9.18 10.50 -29.88
C CYS A 3 -9.35 11.49 -28.72
N CYS A 4 -8.26 12.12 -28.31
CA CYS A 4 -8.28 13.06 -27.20
C CYS A 4 -9.05 14.33 -27.58
N PRO A 5 -10.07 14.74 -26.80
CA PRO A 5 -10.79 15.99 -27.05
C PRO A 5 -10.02 17.25 -26.63
N PHE A 6 -8.89 17.10 -25.92
CA PHE A 6 -8.12 18.21 -25.34
C PHE A 6 -6.96 18.70 -26.20
N HIS A 7 -6.71 18.06 -27.35
CA HIS A 7 -5.77 18.55 -28.35
C HIS A 7 -6.23 18.12 -29.74
N ALA A 8 -5.61 18.66 -30.78
CA ALA A 8 -5.85 18.27 -32.16
C ALA A 8 -5.29 16.86 -32.44
N ASP A 9 -6.04 15.85 -32.01
CA ASP A 9 -5.66 14.45 -32.09
C ASP A 9 -6.18 13.80 -33.37
N ARG A 10 -5.28 13.16 -34.13
CA ARG A 10 -5.62 12.43 -35.36
C ARG A 10 -5.74 10.92 -35.13
N ASN A 11 -5.09 10.39 -34.09
CA ASN A 11 -5.01 8.95 -33.82
C ASN A 11 -5.44 8.67 -32.38
N PRO A 12 -6.28 7.67 -32.07
CA PRO A 12 -6.75 7.44 -30.71
C PRO A 12 -5.63 7.36 -29.67
N SER A 13 -5.43 8.44 -28.90
CA SER A 13 -4.33 8.59 -27.94
C SER A 13 -4.79 8.60 -26.48
N MET A 14 -6.10 8.58 -26.23
CA MET A 14 -6.67 8.62 -24.88
C MET A 14 -7.29 7.29 -24.48
N LYS A 15 -6.99 6.86 -23.25
CA LYS A 15 -7.67 5.77 -22.55
C LYS A 15 -8.63 6.35 -21.52
N VAL A 16 -9.85 5.82 -21.46
CA VAL A 16 -10.86 6.17 -20.47
C VAL A 16 -11.32 4.89 -19.79
N ASP A 17 -11.12 4.80 -18.47
CA ASP A 17 -11.62 3.73 -17.60
C ASP A 17 -12.25 4.33 -16.33
N PHE A 18 -11.67 4.12 -15.15
CA PHE A 18 -12.02 4.87 -13.94
C PHE A 18 -11.41 6.27 -13.93
N ARG A 19 -10.33 6.47 -14.71
CA ARG A 19 -9.72 7.78 -14.96
C ARG A 19 -9.56 7.98 -16.47
N PHE A 20 -9.24 9.19 -16.91
CA PHE A 20 -8.76 9.40 -18.27
C PHE A 20 -7.27 9.70 -18.27
N HIS A 21 -6.57 9.19 -19.27
CA HIS A 21 -5.18 9.54 -19.56
C HIS A 21 -4.97 9.64 -21.07
N CYS A 22 -4.42 10.76 -21.53
CA CYS A 22 -3.98 10.95 -22.91
C CYS A 22 -2.47 10.85 -23.01
N PHE A 23 -1.99 9.85 -23.76
CA PHE A 23 -0.57 9.63 -23.99
C PHE A 23 0.07 10.65 -24.95
N GLY A 24 -0.75 11.40 -25.71
CA GLY A 24 -0.28 12.40 -26.66
C GLY A 24 0.04 13.75 -26.00
N CYS A 25 -0.90 14.29 -25.21
CA CYS A 25 -0.76 15.61 -24.58
C CYS A 25 -0.54 15.56 -23.06
N GLY A 26 -0.55 14.38 -22.44
CA GLY A 26 -0.39 14.20 -21.00
C GLY A 26 -1.61 14.61 -20.17
N ALA A 27 -2.74 14.94 -20.80
CA ALA A 27 -3.97 15.24 -20.07
C ALA A 27 -4.44 14.01 -19.28
N ASP A 28 -4.52 14.17 -17.96
CA ASP A 28 -4.90 13.13 -17.00
C ASP A 28 -5.94 13.69 -16.02
N GLY A 29 -6.68 12.80 -15.36
CA GLY A 29 -7.61 13.15 -14.29
C GLY A 29 -8.79 12.18 -14.14
N ASP A 30 -9.71 12.52 -13.26
CA ASP A 30 -10.96 11.78 -13.05
C ASP A 30 -12.14 12.34 -13.91
N VAL A 31 -13.36 11.90 -13.62
CA VAL A 31 -14.57 12.32 -14.34
C VAL A 31 -14.90 13.81 -14.15
N ILE A 32 -14.58 14.39 -12.98
CA ILE A 32 -14.80 15.80 -12.69
C ILE A 32 -13.75 16.63 -13.43
N ASP A 33 -12.49 16.22 -13.41
CA ASP A 33 -11.41 16.86 -14.18
C ASP A 33 -11.72 16.86 -15.68
N PHE A 34 -12.23 15.74 -16.20
CA PHE A 34 -12.60 15.59 -17.61
C PHE A 34 -13.69 16.59 -17.98
N THR A 35 -14.75 16.66 -17.16
CA THR A 35 -15.87 17.57 -17.35
C THR A 35 -15.43 19.03 -17.25
N ALA A 36 -14.59 19.35 -16.26
CA ALA A 36 -14.03 20.69 -16.08
C ALA A 36 -13.24 21.14 -17.31
N LYS A 37 -12.37 20.28 -17.85
CA LYS A 37 -11.58 20.60 -19.06
C LYS A 37 -12.46 20.68 -20.30
N LEU A 38 -13.41 19.78 -20.46
CA LEU A 38 -14.28 19.72 -21.64
C LEU A 38 -15.20 20.95 -21.74
N PHE A 39 -15.75 21.39 -20.61
CA PHE A 39 -16.69 22.50 -20.54
C PHE A 39 -16.06 23.83 -20.07
N GLN A 40 -14.76 23.85 -19.81
CA GLN A 40 -14.02 25.01 -19.29
C GLN A 40 -14.65 25.57 -18.01
N LEU A 41 -14.96 24.67 -17.08
CA LEU A 41 -15.59 24.95 -15.79
C LEU A 41 -14.59 24.82 -14.66
N SER A 42 -14.85 25.49 -13.53
CA SER A 42 -14.18 25.12 -12.27
C SER A 42 -14.61 23.72 -11.83
N LEU A 43 -13.80 23.05 -11.00
CA LEU A 43 -14.11 21.69 -10.51
C LEU A 43 -15.49 21.62 -9.83
N ARG A 44 -15.86 22.65 -9.06
CA ARG A 44 -17.18 22.73 -8.42
C ARG A 44 -18.29 22.81 -9.45
N GLN A 45 -18.18 23.69 -10.43
CA GLN A 45 -19.17 23.83 -11.51
C GLN A 45 -19.26 22.56 -12.37
N ALA A 46 -18.15 21.88 -12.59
CA ALA A 46 -18.13 20.59 -13.29
C ALA A 46 -18.87 19.50 -12.49
N ALA A 47 -18.69 19.44 -11.17
CA ALA A 47 -19.43 18.53 -10.30
C ALA A 47 -20.94 18.87 -10.26
N GLU A 48 -21.30 20.14 -10.16
CA GLU A 48 -22.69 20.62 -10.22
C GLU A 48 -23.34 20.28 -11.57
N LYS A 49 -22.59 20.43 -12.66
CA LYS A 49 -23.03 20.03 -14.00
C LYS A 49 -23.28 18.53 -14.10
N LEU A 50 -22.35 17.69 -13.62
CA LEU A 50 -22.56 16.24 -13.59
C LEU A 50 -23.77 15.86 -12.74
N ALA A 51 -23.95 16.50 -11.59
CA ALA A 51 -25.12 16.27 -10.77
C ALA A 51 -26.42 16.61 -11.52
N ALA A 52 -26.47 17.77 -12.17
CA ALA A 52 -27.62 18.19 -12.97
C ALA A 52 -27.89 17.26 -14.17
N ASP A 53 -26.85 16.91 -14.94
CA ASP A 53 -26.97 16.05 -16.14
C ASP A 53 -27.52 14.66 -15.82
N PHE A 54 -27.24 14.13 -14.62
CA PHE A 54 -27.68 12.81 -14.16
C PHE A 54 -28.83 12.85 -13.15
N GLY A 55 -29.42 14.02 -12.88
CA GLY A 55 -30.54 14.17 -11.94
C GLY A 55 -30.18 13.88 -10.48
N LEU A 56 -28.90 14.00 -10.11
CA LEU A 56 -28.46 13.96 -8.71
C LEU A 56 -28.81 15.30 -8.08
N SER A 57 -29.50 15.28 -6.94
CA SER A 57 -29.93 16.49 -6.23
C SER A 57 -28.72 17.30 -5.76
N ALA A 58 -28.35 18.34 -6.52
CA ALA A 58 -27.36 19.36 -6.14
C ALA A 58 -27.99 20.41 -5.20
N THR A 59 -28.91 20.00 -4.31
CA THR A 59 -29.47 20.92 -3.32
C THR A 59 -28.37 21.35 -2.38
N ASP A 60 -28.22 22.67 -2.23
CA ASP A 60 -27.23 23.51 -1.54
C ASP A 60 -26.83 23.11 -0.09
N ASN A 61 -27.36 22.00 0.41
CA ASN A 61 -26.95 21.36 1.64
C ASN A 61 -25.84 20.33 1.37
N PHE A 62 -24.78 20.74 0.67
CA PHE A 62 -23.49 20.06 0.83
C PHE A 62 -23.00 20.36 2.24
N GLN A 63 -23.52 19.61 3.22
CA GLN A 63 -22.68 19.32 4.37
C GLN A 63 -21.40 18.74 3.79
N PRO A 64 -20.21 19.24 4.15
CA PRO A 64 -18.98 18.54 3.84
C PRO A 64 -19.22 17.14 4.40
N LEU A 65 -19.49 16.17 3.52
CA LEU A 65 -19.31 14.79 3.91
C LEU A 65 -17.83 14.80 4.29
N PRO A 66 -17.48 14.55 5.55
CA PRO A 66 -16.09 14.31 5.84
C PRO A 66 -15.73 13.18 4.88
N CYS A 67 -14.89 13.48 3.90
CA CYS A 67 -14.10 12.48 3.23
C CYS A 67 -13.19 11.96 4.32
N LYS A 68 -13.75 11.13 5.20
CA LYS A 68 -12.97 10.22 6.00
C LYS A 68 -12.15 9.51 4.92
N PRO A 69 -10.81 9.52 5.04
CA PRO A 69 -10.00 8.61 4.26
C PRO A 69 -10.75 7.29 4.30
N VAL A 70 -11.13 6.75 3.13
CA VAL A 70 -11.69 5.41 3.10
C VAL A 70 -10.52 4.55 3.56
N GLU A 71 -10.44 4.33 4.87
CA GLU A 71 -9.62 3.31 5.50
C GLU A 71 -10.22 2.00 5.01
N LYS A 72 -9.95 1.69 3.74
CA LYS A 72 -10.31 0.40 3.18
C LYS A 72 -9.60 -0.59 4.09
N PRO A 73 -10.34 -1.52 4.74
CA PRO A 73 -9.73 -2.49 5.62
C PRO A 73 -8.58 -3.12 4.85
N LEU A 74 -7.37 -2.97 5.39
CA LEU A 74 -6.16 -3.43 4.70
C LEU A 74 -6.37 -4.91 4.37
N SER A 75 -6.17 -5.29 3.12
CA SER A 75 -6.34 -6.68 2.72
C SER A 75 -5.44 -7.57 3.59
N PRO A 76 -5.82 -8.83 3.88
CA PRO A 76 -5.00 -9.74 4.67
C PRO A 76 -3.55 -9.81 4.17
N LYS A 77 -3.36 -9.74 2.84
CA LYS A 77 -2.05 -9.68 2.20
C LYS A 77 -1.24 -8.44 2.60
N GLU A 78 -1.86 -7.26 2.59
CA GLU A 78 -1.19 -6.01 2.96
C GLU A 78 -0.87 -5.96 4.47
N GLN A 79 -1.72 -6.54 5.31
CA GLN A 79 -1.46 -6.65 6.76
C GLN A 79 -0.20 -7.50 7.01
N PHE A 80 -0.14 -8.68 6.38
CA PHE A 80 1.00 -9.59 6.51
C PHE A 80 2.28 -8.99 5.95
N TYR A 81 2.17 -8.27 4.82
CA TYR A 81 3.30 -7.55 4.23
C TYR A 81 3.87 -6.52 5.22
N LYS A 82 3.01 -5.68 5.83
CA LYS A 82 3.44 -4.69 6.83
C LYS A 82 4.12 -5.36 8.03
N ILE A 83 3.56 -6.46 8.55
CA ILE A 83 4.13 -7.19 9.68
C ILE A 83 5.52 -7.73 9.35
N LEU A 84 5.65 -8.45 8.22
CA LEU A 84 6.92 -9.06 7.83
C LEU A 84 8.00 -8.01 7.51
N CYS A 85 7.64 -6.89 6.87
CA CYS A 85 8.55 -5.76 6.69
C CYS A 85 8.98 -5.16 8.04
N GLY A 86 8.06 -5.04 9.00
CA GLY A 86 8.36 -4.61 10.35
C GLY A 86 9.39 -5.52 11.04
N TYR A 87 9.20 -6.84 10.97
CA TYR A 87 10.17 -7.80 11.51
C TYR A 87 11.52 -7.75 10.80
N ARG A 88 11.54 -7.60 9.47
CA ARG A 88 12.80 -7.46 8.73
C ARG A 88 13.60 -6.25 9.20
N SER A 89 12.96 -5.10 9.36
CA SER A 89 13.61 -3.88 9.85
C SER A 89 14.07 -4.05 11.30
N LEU A 90 13.25 -4.63 12.16
CA LEU A 90 13.60 -4.90 13.56
C LEU A 90 14.84 -5.80 13.68
N LEU A 91 14.87 -6.92 12.97
CA LEU A 91 16.00 -7.85 13.01
C LEU A 91 17.27 -7.21 12.43
N ALA A 92 17.14 -6.40 11.37
CA ALA A 92 18.27 -5.63 10.86
C ALA A 92 18.83 -4.65 11.91
N ASN A 93 17.95 -3.96 12.63
CA ASN A 93 18.34 -3.07 13.72
C ASN A 93 19.04 -3.83 14.85
N TRP A 94 18.52 -4.98 15.28
CA TRP A 94 19.15 -5.82 16.29
C TRP A 94 20.52 -6.31 15.87
N ARG A 95 20.67 -6.73 14.62
CA ARG A 95 21.95 -7.18 14.08
C ARG A 95 23.01 -6.09 14.16
N MET A 96 22.64 -4.84 13.95
CA MET A 96 23.55 -3.69 14.03
C MET A 96 23.79 -3.24 15.48
N ALA A 97 22.74 -3.15 16.29
CA ALA A 97 22.82 -2.62 17.65
C ALA A 97 23.56 -3.55 18.62
N TYR A 98 23.30 -4.86 18.52
CA TYR A 98 23.88 -5.86 19.42
C TYR A 98 25.02 -6.66 18.76
N ALA A 99 25.62 -6.11 17.70
CA ALA A 99 26.78 -6.72 17.06
C ALA A 99 27.94 -6.86 18.08
N PRO A 100 28.52 -8.06 18.24
CA PRO A 100 29.66 -8.23 19.12
C PRO A 100 30.85 -7.42 18.59
N LYS A 101 31.44 -6.59 19.46
CA LYS A 101 32.60 -5.76 19.10
C LYS A 101 33.89 -6.59 19.02
N ASN A 102 33.96 -7.67 19.79
CA ASN A 102 35.09 -8.57 19.87
C ASN A 102 34.64 -10.02 19.59
N PRO A 103 35.45 -10.84 18.91
CA PRO A 103 35.09 -12.23 18.56
C PRO A 103 34.83 -13.14 19.77
N GLU A 104 35.42 -12.84 20.93
CA GLU A 104 35.29 -13.66 22.15
C GLU A 104 34.17 -13.20 23.09
N ALA A 105 33.45 -12.13 22.74
CA ALA A 105 32.35 -11.63 23.56
C ALA A 105 31.12 -12.56 23.46
N SER A 106 30.45 -12.78 24.59
CA SER A 106 29.17 -13.50 24.62
C SER A 106 28.14 -12.83 23.70
N LEU A 107 27.45 -13.63 22.89
CA LEU A 107 26.48 -13.12 21.92
C LEU A 107 25.18 -12.73 22.60
N HIS A 108 24.70 -11.52 22.30
CA HIS A 108 23.41 -11.06 22.80
C HIS A 108 22.25 -11.90 22.22
N PRO A 109 21.23 -12.28 23.00
CA PRO A 109 20.08 -13.04 22.52
C PRO A 109 19.40 -12.41 21.29
N CYS A 110 19.19 -11.10 21.28
CA CYS A 110 18.60 -10.39 20.12
C CYS A 110 19.51 -10.44 18.88
N PHE A 111 20.83 -10.46 19.05
CA PHE A 111 21.76 -10.64 17.93
C PHE A 111 21.62 -12.04 17.33
N VAL A 112 21.59 -13.08 18.17
CA VAL A 112 21.39 -14.47 17.73
C VAL A 112 20.03 -14.64 17.04
N ALA A 113 18.97 -14.07 17.62
CA ALA A 113 17.63 -14.07 17.03
C ALA A 113 17.61 -13.37 15.67
N SER A 114 18.34 -12.27 15.51
CA SER A 114 18.44 -11.57 14.21
C SER A 114 19.02 -12.45 13.11
N LEU A 115 20.03 -13.26 13.43
CA LEU A 115 20.64 -14.20 12.48
C LEU A 115 19.69 -15.35 12.17
N HIS A 116 19.05 -15.90 13.20
CA HIS A 116 18.19 -17.08 13.05
C HIS A 116 16.90 -16.80 12.27
N TYR A 117 16.31 -15.62 12.44
CA TYR A 117 15.01 -15.30 11.86
C TYR A 117 15.06 -14.45 10.59
N ALA A 118 16.20 -13.83 10.24
CA ALA A 118 16.30 -12.97 9.06
C ALA A 118 15.93 -13.71 7.76
N ASP A 119 16.54 -14.88 7.52
CA ASP A 119 16.28 -15.68 6.33
C ASP A 119 14.84 -16.18 6.30
N ARG A 120 14.29 -16.53 7.46
CA ARG A 120 12.88 -16.96 7.56
C ARG A 120 11.93 -15.82 7.20
N VAL A 121 12.13 -14.61 7.73
CA VAL A 121 11.31 -13.44 7.37
C VAL A 121 11.38 -13.16 5.87
N GLN A 122 12.58 -13.23 5.29
CA GLN A 122 12.79 -13.01 3.86
C GLN A 122 12.05 -14.06 3.02
N TYR A 123 12.14 -15.34 3.39
CA TYR A 123 11.42 -16.42 2.74
C TYR A 123 9.89 -16.21 2.75
N LEU A 124 9.31 -15.77 3.88
CA LEU A 124 7.88 -15.48 3.97
C LEU A 124 7.46 -14.30 3.10
N LEU A 125 8.30 -13.26 2.99
CA LEU A 125 8.07 -12.14 2.07
C LEU A 125 8.09 -12.60 0.62
N ASP A 126 9.01 -13.49 0.26
CA ASP A 126 9.12 -14.01 -1.10
C ASP A 126 7.90 -14.87 -1.48
N ILE A 127 7.39 -15.71 -0.56
CA ILE A 127 6.11 -16.40 -0.76
C ILE A 127 4.98 -15.39 -0.99
N LEU A 128 4.86 -14.37 -0.13
CA LEU A 128 3.77 -13.41 -0.18
C LEU A 128 3.75 -12.60 -1.49
N LEU A 129 4.92 -12.28 -2.03
CA LEU A 129 5.07 -11.49 -3.26
C LEU A 129 5.03 -12.38 -4.51
N ARG A 130 5.83 -13.45 -4.53
CA ARG A 130 6.16 -14.24 -5.74
C ARG A 130 5.64 -15.68 -5.72
N GLY A 131 5.25 -16.20 -4.56
CA GLY A 131 4.79 -17.58 -4.41
C GLY A 131 3.52 -17.92 -5.21
N SER A 132 3.26 -19.21 -5.35
CA SER A 132 2.04 -19.73 -5.98
C SER A 132 0.78 -19.35 -5.17
N PRO A 133 -0.43 -19.40 -5.77
CA PRO A 133 -1.67 -19.09 -5.06
C PRO A 133 -1.89 -19.96 -3.81
N ASN A 134 -1.48 -21.24 -3.85
CA ASN A 134 -1.62 -22.17 -2.73
C ASN A 134 -0.69 -21.80 -1.57
N GLU A 135 0.60 -21.55 -1.85
CA GLU A 135 1.56 -21.13 -0.82
C GLU A 135 1.15 -19.79 -0.18
N LYS A 136 0.66 -18.84 -0.98
CA LYS A 136 0.10 -17.58 -0.49
C LYS A 136 -1.09 -17.82 0.43
N GLN A 137 -2.01 -18.71 0.06
CA GLN A 137 -3.17 -19.05 0.90
C GLN A 137 -2.75 -19.73 2.21
N GLN A 138 -1.76 -20.62 2.17
CA GLN A 138 -1.21 -21.24 3.38
C GLN A 138 -0.56 -20.22 4.32
N LEU A 139 0.19 -19.26 3.77
CA LEU A 139 0.78 -18.17 4.55
C LEU A 139 -0.31 -17.30 5.19
N LEU A 140 -1.36 -16.97 4.44
CA LEU A 140 -2.50 -16.18 4.91
C LEU A 140 -3.32 -16.89 6.01
N ASN A 141 -3.16 -18.20 6.21
CA ASN A 141 -3.69 -18.89 7.38
C ASN A 141 -3.03 -18.45 8.70
N GLY A 142 -1.95 -17.67 8.65
CA GLY A 142 -1.43 -16.90 9.79
C GLY A 142 -0.61 -17.66 10.82
N LYS A 143 -0.59 -18.99 10.78
CA LYS A 143 0.12 -19.83 11.76
C LYS A 143 1.61 -19.48 11.85
N GLU A 144 2.28 -19.38 10.71
CA GLU A 144 3.72 -19.14 10.67
C GLU A 144 4.10 -17.73 11.12
N VAL A 145 3.37 -16.71 10.64
CA VAL A 145 3.62 -15.31 11.01
C VAL A 145 3.35 -15.08 12.51
N THR A 146 2.33 -15.72 13.07
CA THR A 146 2.02 -15.64 14.50
C THR A 146 3.09 -16.33 15.35
N ALA A 147 3.56 -17.51 14.95
CA ALA A 147 4.63 -18.23 15.66
C ALA A 147 5.93 -17.43 15.64
N LEU A 148 6.25 -16.82 14.51
CA LEU A 148 7.41 -15.94 14.35
C LEU A 148 7.31 -14.69 15.24
N GLY A 149 6.14 -14.05 15.29
CA GLY A 149 5.89 -12.91 16.16
C GLY A 149 6.14 -13.22 17.63
N LYS A 150 5.56 -14.33 18.13
CA LYS A 150 5.78 -14.79 19.52
C LYS A 150 7.24 -15.14 19.82
N ALA A 151 8.00 -15.60 18.83
CA ALA A 151 9.42 -15.89 19.00
C ALA A 151 10.23 -14.59 19.13
N ILE A 152 9.95 -13.61 18.27
CA ILE A 152 10.60 -12.30 18.30
C ILE A 152 10.25 -11.52 19.57
N GLU A 153 9.00 -11.57 20.03
CA GLU A 153 8.57 -10.90 21.27
C GLU A 153 9.26 -11.48 22.51
N ARG A 154 9.42 -12.80 22.63
CA ARG A 154 10.19 -13.40 23.73
C ARG A 154 11.64 -12.93 23.77
N CYS A 155 12.24 -12.66 22.62
CA CYS A 155 13.59 -12.09 22.56
C CYS A 155 13.65 -10.62 22.99
N LYS A 156 12.54 -9.87 22.92
CA LYS A 156 12.45 -8.50 23.46
C LYS A 156 12.28 -8.51 24.98
N GLU A 157 11.39 -9.34 25.49
CA GLU A 157 11.12 -9.39 26.93
C GLU A 157 12.37 -9.81 27.74
N THR A 158 13.24 -10.62 27.13
CA THR A 158 14.53 -11.01 27.72
C THR A 158 15.57 -9.90 27.68
N GLU A 159 15.41 -8.89 26.82
CA GLU A 159 16.20 -7.65 26.83
C GLU A 159 15.72 -6.71 27.92
N ASP A 160 14.40 -6.44 28.00
CA ASP A 160 13.83 -5.50 28.96
C ASP A 160 14.02 -5.92 30.44
N ALA A 161 14.26 -7.22 30.67
CA ALA A 161 14.48 -7.79 31.99
C ALA A 161 15.97 -7.91 32.40
N ALA A 162 16.91 -7.57 31.51
CA ALA A 162 18.36 -7.69 31.72
C ALA A 162 19.03 -6.33 31.95
#